data_AF-T1DB25-F1
#
_entry.id   AF-T1DB25-F1
#
_cell.length_a   1.000
_cell.length_b   1.000
_cell.length_c   1.000
_cell.angle_alpha   90.00
_cell.angle_beta   90.00
_cell.angle_gamma   90.00
#
_symmetry.space_group_name_H-M   'P 1'
#
loop_
_entity.id
_entity.type
_entity.pdbx_description
1 polymer ?
#
loop_
_entity_poly.entity_id
_entity_poly.type
_entity_poly.pdbx_seq_one_letter_code
_entity_poly.pdbx_strand_id
1 'polypeptide(L)'
;MLDSDQIESVIGMINDMGIAVYDEAPDSEQLLMSEAPPPMADEDVVEEAEAALSTVDSDFGRTTDPVRMYMREMGSVELLTREGESRLPSASKMASST
;
A
#
# COMPACT_ATOMS: atom_id res chain seq x y z
N MET A 1 19.69 11.80 -3.36
CA MET A 1 20.20 11.86 -1.98
C MET A 1 19.05 11.39 -1.12
N LEU A 2 19.23 10.36 -0.30
CA LEU A 2 18.20 10.00 0.68
C LEU A 2 18.24 11.13 1.72
N ASP A 3 17.19 11.94 1.75
CA ASP A 3 17.10 13.07 2.67
C ASP A 3 17.05 12.50 4.09
N SER A 4 18.03 12.83 4.94
CA SER A 4 18.12 12.32 6.32
C SER A 4 16.82 12.55 7.12
N ASP A 5 16.06 13.58 6.76
CA ASP A 5 14.75 13.88 7.33
C ASP A 5 13.72 12.76 7.09
N GLN A 6 13.80 12.07 5.95
CA GLN A 6 12.94 10.93 5.65
C GLN A 6 13.28 9.73 6.55
N ILE A 7 14.56 9.52 6.84
CA ILE A 7 15.01 8.43 7.72
C ILE A 7 14.53 8.70 9.15
N GLU A 8 14.66 9.92 9.65
CA GLU A 8 14.19 10.31 10.99
C GLU A 8 12.67 10.12 11.13
N SER A 9 11.90 10.47 10.08
CA SER A 9 10.45 10.26 10.06
C SER A 9 10.07 8.78 10.15
N VAL A 10 10.81 7.90 9.47
CA VAL A 10 10.56 6.45 9.50
C VAL A 10 10.94 5.87 10.85
N ILE A 11 12.06 6.31 11.44
CA ILE A 11 12.48 5.91 12.78
C ILE A 11 11.42 6.29 13.82
N GLY A 12 10.83 7.49 13.72
CA GLY A 12 9.73 7.92 14.59
C GLY A 12 8.52 6.99 14.51
N MET A 13 8.08 6.66 13.29
CA MET A 13 6.94 5.75 13.09
C MET A 13 7.18 4.35 13.67
N ILE A 14 8.41 3.84 13.58
CA ILE A 14 8.76 2.51 14.11
C ILE A 14 8.79 2.52 15.65
N ASN A 15 9.30 3.59 16.25
CA ASN A 15 9.27 3.77 17.70
C ASN A 15 7.84 3.90 18.23
N ASP A 16 6.93 4.57 17.50
CA ASP A 16 5.51 4.67 17.87
C ASP A 16 4.80 3.30 17.90
N MET A 17 5.29 2.32 17.12
CA MET A 17 4.84 0.92 17.16
C MET A 17 5.47 0.12 18.31
N GLY A 18 6.32 0.74 19.15
CA GLY A 18 7.00 0.09 20.26
C GLY A 18 8.20 -0.78 19.86
N ILE A 19 8.69 -0.64 18.62
CA ILE A 19 9.84 -1.39 18.12
C ILE A 19 11.10 -0.52 18.29
N ALA A 20 12.10 -1.03 19.01
CA ALA A 20 13.36 -0.33 19.22
C ALA A 20 14.25 -0.39 17.95
N VAL A 21 14.77 0.77 17.55
CA VAL A 21 15.68 0.91 16.40
C VAL A 21 17.12 1.06 16.89
N TYR A 22 18.02 0.24 16.35
CA TYR A 22 19.44 0.25 16.69
C TYR A 22 20.30 0.44 15.43
N ASP A 23 21.37 1.23 15.53
CA ASP A 23 22.34 1.41 14.43
C ASP A 23 23.17 0.15 14.16
N GLU A 24 23.43 -0.64 15.21
CA GLU A 24 24.12 -1.92 15.15
C GLU A 24 23.24 -2.97 15.84
N ALA A 25 23.17 -4.17 15.26
CA ALA A 25 22.36 -5.24 15.82
C ALA A 25 22.88 -5.60 17.23
N PRO A 26 22.05 -5.46 18.28
CA PRO A 26 22.44 -5.88 19.62
C PRO A 26 22.71 -7.39 19.66
N ASP A 27 23.59 -7.80 20.56
CA ASP A 27 23.84 -9.23 20.77
C ASP A 27 22.60 -9.91 21.40
N SER A 28 22.55 -11.24 21.29
CA SER A 28 21.42 -12.03 21.78
C SER A 28 21.21 -11.93 23.29
N GLU A 29 22.26 -11.64 24.07
CA GLU A 29 22.15 -11.47 25.52
C GLU A 29 21.51 -10.12 25.86
N GLN A 30 21.88 -9.04 25.17
CA GLN A 30 21.31 -7.70 25.31
C GLN A 30 19.85 -7.63 24.88
N LEU A 31 19.48 -8.39 23.84
CA LEU A 31 18.07 -8.56 23.44
C LEU A 31 17.26 -9.24 24.54
N LEU A 32 17.79 -10.33 25.12
CA LEU A 32 17.11 -11.09 26.18
C LEU A 32 16.95 -10.28 27.47
N MET A 33 17.90 -9.39 27.78
CA MET A 33 17.83 -8.50 28.95
C MET A 33 16.93 -7.28 28.72
N SER A 34 16.74 -6.86 27.47
CA SER A 34 15.91 -5.72 27.09
C SER A 34 14.48 -6.13 26.74
N GLU A 35 14.14 -7.40 26.92
CA GLU A 35 12.81 -7.95 26.70
C GLU A 35 11.82 -7.33 27.69
N ALA A 36 11.32 -6.13 27.35
CA ALA A 36 9.93 -5.85 27.59
C ALA A 36 9.19 -7.03 26.95
N PRO A 37 8.42 -7.82 27.74
CA PRO A 37 7.81 -9.02 27.23
C PRO A 37 7.12 -8.64 25.92
N PRO A 38 7.27 -9.44 24.83
CA PRO A 38 6.40 -9.24 23.69
C PRO A 38 5.00 -9.14 24.27
N PRO A 39 4.19 -8.12 23.91
CA PRO A 39 2.79 -8.18 24.29
C PRO A 39 2.38 -9.58 23.91
N MET A 40 1.90 -10.36 24.89
CA MET A 40 1.30 -11.65 24.59
C MET A 40 0.13 -11.28 23.70
N ALA A 41 0.37 -11.21 22.40
CA ALA A 41 -0.64 -11.03 21.41
C ALA A 41 -1.40 -12.34 21.53
N ASP A 42 -2.63 -12.23 22.05
CA ASP A 42 -3.55 -13.36 22.06
C ASP A 42 -3.51 -14.03 20.67
N GLU A 43 -3.63 -15.35 20.65
CA GLU A 43 -3.61 -16.14 19.42
C GLU A 43 -4.58 -15.56 18.36
N ASP A 44 -5.70 -15.00 18.83
CA ASP A 44 -6.68 -14.25 18.03
C ASP A 44 -6.11 -12.98 17.37
N VAL A 45 -5.25 -12.21 18.06
CA VAL A 45 -4.61 -11.00 17.54
C VAL A 45 -3.56 -11.33 16.49
N VAL A 46 -2.84 -12.45 16.68
CA VAL A 46 -1.84 -12.94 15.72
C VAL A 46 -2.54 -13.44 14.45
N GLU A 47 -3.61 -14.23 14.59
CA GLU A 47 -4.39 -14.73 13.46
C GLU A 47 -5.05 -13.58 12.67
N GLU A 48 -5.57 -12.56 13.36
CA GLU A 48 -6.14 -11.38 12.71
C GLU A 48 -5.09 -10.51 12.02
N ALA A 49 -3.87 -10.41 12.56
CA ALA A 49 -2.75 -9.75 11.91
C ALA A 49 -2.27 -10.49 10.65
N GLU A 50 -2.21 -11.82 10.68
CA GLU A 50 -1.89 -12.65 9.50
C GLU A 50 -2.96 -12.53 8.42
N ALA A 51 -4.24 -12.55 8.80
CA ALA A 51 -5.35 -12.34 7.88
C ALA A 51 -5.26 -10.95 7.23
N ALA A 52 -5.00 -9.90 8.01
CA ALA A 52 -4.82 -8.54 7.49
C ALA A 52 -3.65 -8.45 6.50
N LEU A 53 -2.48 -9.02 6.84
CA LEU A 53 -1.32 -9.05 5.93
C LEU A 53 -1.61 -9.78 4.61
N SER A 54 -2.38 -10.88 4.66
CA SER A 54 -2.79 -11.60 3.45
C SER A 54 -3.72 -10.76 2.55
N THR A 55 -4.55 -9.90 3.15
CA THR A 55 -5.37 -8.95 2.38
C THR A 55 -4.55 -7.81 1.80
N VAL A 56 -3.48 -7.39 2.47
CA VAL A 56 -2.58 -6.33 2.01
C VAL A 56 -1.81 -6.74 0.74
N ASP A 57 -1.45 -8.01 0.58
CA ASP A 57 -0.84 -8.52 -0.67
C ASP A 57 -1.80 -8.39 -1.87
N SER A 58 -3.12 -8.50 -1.63
CA SER A 58 -4.16 -8.21 -2.63
C SER A 58 -4.39 -6.71 -2.87
N ASP A 59 -3.91 -5.86 -1.95
CA ASP A 59 -4.00 -4.40 -1.97
C ASP A 59 -2.75 -3.71 -2.54
N PHE A 60 -1.75 -4.46 -3.02
CA PHE A 60 -0.64 -3.92 -3.82
C PHE A 60 -1.15 -3.43 -5.19
N GLY A 61 -1.91 -2.34 -5.17
CA GLY A 61 -2.72 -1.85 -6.30
C GLY A 61 -4.00 -1.12 -5.92
N ARG A 62 -4.44 -1.16 -4.65
CA ARG A 62 -5.53 -0.33 -4.12
C ARG A 62 -4.96 0.96 -3.53
N THR A 63 -4.66 1.91 -4.40
CA THR A 63 -4.34 3.26 -3.92
C THR A 63 -5.63 4.02 -3.65
N THR A 64 -5.72 4.67 -2.50
CA THR A 64 -6.84 5.57 -2.14
C THR A 64 -6.80 6.91 -2.89
N ASP A 65 -5.73 7.15 -3.67
CA ASP A 65 -5.57 8.33 -4.50
C ASP A 65 -6.55 8.31 -5.70
N PRO A 66 -7.46 9.29 -5.81
CA PRO A 66 -8.46 9.33 -6.89
C PRO A 66 -7.83 9.40 -8.28
N VAL A 67 -6.66 10.04 -8.41
CA VAL A 67 -5.96 10.19 -9.69
C VAL A 67 -5.41 8.84 -10.14
N ARG A 68 -4.78 8.10 -9.23
CA ARG A 68 -4.26 6.77 -9.52
C ARG A 68 -5.36 5.74 -9.78
N MET A 69 -6.53 5.88 -9.13
CA MET A 69 -7.73 5.14 -9.48
C MET A 69 -8.14 5.40 -10.93
N TYR A 70 -8.20 6.66 -11.35
CA TYR A 70 -8.56 7.04 -12.72
C TYR A 70 -7.54 6.56 -13.76
N MET A 71 -6.23 6.71 -13.50
CA MET A 71 -5.18 6.25 -14.42
C MET A 71 -5.21 4.74 -14.65
N ARG A 72 -5.55 3.96 -13.63
CA ARG A 72 -5.73 2.51 -13.75
C ARG A 72 -6.93 2.18 -14.62
N GLU A 73 -8.07 2.80 -14.36
CA GLU A 73 -9.31 2.57 -15.12
C GLU A 73 -9.17 3.00 -16.58
N MET A 74 -8.52 4.14 -16.85
CA MET A 74 -8.30 4.62 -18.21
C MET A 74 -7.13 3.93 -18.91
N GLY A 75 -6.19 3.33 -18.18
CA GLY A 75 -5.07 2.57 -18.74
C GLY A 75 -5.46 1.21 -19.30
N SER A 76 -6.62 0.66 -18.90
CA SER A 76 -7.21 -0.55 -19.49
C SER A 76 -8.04 -0.26 -20.75
N VAL A 77 -8.34 1.01 -21.02
CA VAL A 77 -9.09 1.42 -22.20
C VAL A 77 -8.14 1.46 -23.41
N GLU A 78 -8.43 0.65 -24.41
CA GLU A 78 -7.66 0.63 -25.65
C GLU A 78 -7.77 1.96 -26.39
N LEU A 79 -6.64 2.46 -26.88
CA LEU A 79 -6.61 3.67 -27.71
C LEU A 79 -7.21 3.37 -29.08
N LEU A 80 -8.08 4.26 -29.53
CA LEU A 80 -8.61 4.20 -30.87
C LEU A 80 -7.53 4.62 -31.88
N THR A 81 -7.49 3.92 -33.00
CA THR A 81 -6.74 4.37 -34.17
C THR A 81 -7.56 5.43 -34.90
N ARG A 82 -6.90 6.32 -35.64
CA ARG A 82 -7.56 7.39 -36.41
C ARG A 82 -8.70 6.89 -37.32
N GLU A 83 -8.57 5.67 -37.84
CA GLU A 83 -9.62 5.03 -38.64
C GLU A 83 -10.74 4.43 -37.76
N GLY A 84 -10.39 3.86 -36.60
CA GLY A 84 -11.33 3.34 -35.61
C GLY A 84 -12.28 4.41 -35.05
N GLU A 85 -11.80 5.64 -34.87
CA GLU A 85 -12.63 6.79 -34.44
C GLU A 85 -13.77 7.09 -35.42
N SER A 86 -13.53 6.96 -36.72
CA SER A 86 -14.52 7.25 -37.77
C SER A 86 -15.61 6.17 -37.91
N ARG A 87 -15.34 4.96 -37.39
CA ARG A 87 -16.25 3.82 -37.47
C ARG A 87 -17.19 3.72 -36.27
N LEU A 88 -16.87 4.43 -35.18
CA LEU A 88 -17.76 4.60 -34.06
C LEU A 88 -18.85 5.62 -34.48
N PRO A 89 -20.13 5.23 -34.56
CA PRO A 89 -21.18 6.24 -34.53
C PRO A 89 -20.96 7.02 -33.23
N SER A 90 -20.94 8.36 -33.29
CA SER A 90 -20.74 9.17 -32.10
C SER A 90 -21.68 8.66 -31.01
N ALA A 91 -21.13 8.09 -29.93
CA ALA A 91 -21.93 7.46 -28.89
C ALA A 91 -22.96 8.45 -28.28
N SER A 92 -22.66 9.75 -28.41
CA SER A 92 -23.56 10.87 -28.15
C SER A 92 -24.91 10.83 -28.90
N LYS A 93 -24.98 10.24 -30.10
CA LYS A 93 -26.22 10.16 -30.90
C LYS A 93 -27.08 8.93 -30.58
N MET A 94 -26.51 7.90 -29.94
CA MET A 94 -27.26 6.70 -29.53
C MET A 94 -27.94 6.88 -28.16
N ALA A 95 -27.41 7.75 -27.30
CA ALA A 95 -27.98 8.03 -25.97
C ALA A 95 -29.15 9.06 -26.00
N SER A 96 -29.43 9.69 -27.15
CA SER A 96 -30.49 10.71 -27.30
C SER A 96 -31.71 10.25 -28.11
N SER A 97 -31.82 8.95 -28.40
CA SER A 97 -32.92 8.38 -29.21
C SER A 97 -33.78 7.36 -28.45
N THR A 98 -33.88 7.45 -27.13
CA THR A 98 -34.90 6.76 -26.31
C THR A 98 -35.33 7.70 -25.20
#